data_AF-B4CZ46-F1
#
_entry.id   AF-B4CZ46-F1
#
_cell.length_a   1.000
_cell.length_b   1.000
_cell.length_c   1.000
_cell.angle_alpha   90.00
_cell.angle_beta   90.00
_cell.angle_gamma   90.00
#
_symmetry.space_group_name_H-M   'P 1'
#
loop_
_entity.id
_entity.type
_entity.pdbx_description
1 polymer ?
#
loop_
_entity_poly.entity_id
_entity_poly.type
_entity_poly.pdbx_seq_one_letter_code
_entity_poly.pdbx_strand_id
1 'polypeptide(L)'
;MNVASGTFGTWHETATNIHLALMAGALDGLGYGRSLGRYIAEDGANVPGAEALAQSIAAEPGHPLTAARADLLQALREGRVSSGRVAIEHRWKQASILASAWKHGVPMTVHPGIGYDIISNHPIFSGSVIGRAGELDFKLFGGSVEGLDGGVVLSVGSAIMGPQVFEKSLSCVNNMRLQSGRQIVQGHHIYVVDLQDGGGWDWTKGEPPKTNAAYYLRFCKSFSRMGAPMHYLQSDNAAFVHHLAHALQNA
;
A
#
# COMPACT_ATOMS: atom_id res chain seq x y z
N MET A 1 18.02 -2.09 -23.56
CA MET A 1 17.88 -2.03 -22.08
C MET A 1 17.48 -0.60 -21.72
N ASN A 2 16.33 -0.39 -21.06
CA ASN A 2 15.75 0.95 -20.88
C ASN A 2 16.61 1.88 -19.98
N VAL A 3 17.48 1.32 -19.15
CA VAL A 3 18.40 2.09 -18.28
C VAL A 3 19.38 2.90 -19.12
N ALA A 4 20.05 2.28 -20.08
CA ALA A 4 21.06 2.95 -20.91
C ALA A 4 20.48 4.08 -21.79
N SER A 5 19.18 4.03 -22.08
CA SER A 5 18.47 5.07 -22.85
C SER A 5 17.79 6.12 -21.98
N GLY A 6 17.88 6.03 -20.64
CA GLY A 6 17.19 6.94 -19.73
C GLY A 6 15.66 6.80 -19.73
N THR A 7 15.11 5.72 -20.28
CA THR A 7 13.66 5.45 -20.38
C THR A 7 13.18 4.40 -19.37
N PHE A 8 14.06 3.96 -18.47
CA PHE A 8 13.70 2.99 -17.46
C PHE A 8 12.67 3.60 -16.51
N GLY A 9 11.44 3.10 -16.59
CA GLY A 9 10.38 3.51 -15.68
C GLY A 9 9.66 4.81 -16.00
N THR A 10 10.01 5.47 -17.10
CA THR A 10 9.45 6.76 -17.50
C THR A 10 8.12 6.60 -18.25
N TRP A 11 7.16 5.85 -17.69
CA TRP A 11 5.85 5.67 -18.29
C TRP A 11 4.95 6.87 -17.95
N HIS A 12 4.88 7.83 -18.87
CA HIS A 12 4.19 9.10 -18.66
C HIS A 12 2.73 8.92 -18.23
N GLU A 13 1.98 8.05 -18.93
CA GLU A 13 0.58 7.76 -18.63
C GLU A 13 0.41 7.22 -17.20
N THR A 14 1.17 6.19 -16.84
CA THR A 14 1.09 5.56 -15.51
C THR A 14 1.45 6.53 -14.40
N ALA A 15 2.58 7.24 -14.53
CA ALA A 15 3.02 8.18 -13.51
C ALA A 15 2.02 9.33 -13.32
N THR A 16 1.49 9.86 -14.42
CA THR A 16 0.53 10.98 -14.41
C THR A 16 -0.79 10.56 -13.77
N ASN A 17 -1.36 9.42 -14.20
CA ASN A 17 -2.64 8.95 -13.66
C ASN A 17 -2.55 8.55 -12.19
N ILE A 18 -1.45 7.92 -11.77
CA ILE A 18 -1.25 7.61 -10.35
C ILE A 18 -1.23 8.90 -9.53
N HIS A 19 -0.37 9.87 -9.89
CA HIS A 19 -0.27 11.11 -9.11
C HIS A 19 -1.57 11.90 -9.11
N LEU A 20 -2.28 11.94 -10.24
CA LEU A 20 -3.59 12.56 -10.33
C LEU A 20 -4.61 11.88 -9.40
N ALA A 21 -4.68 10.55 -9.40
CA ALA A 21 -5.55 9.80 -8.51
C ALA A 21 -5.26 10.12 -7.05
N LEU A 22 -3.97 10.16 -6.67
CA LEU A 22 -3.54 10.47 -5.31
C LEU A 22 -3.86 11.91 -4.91
N MET A 23 -3.58 12.89 -5.76
CA MET A 23 -3.89 14.30 -5.49
C MET A 23 -5.39 14.53 -5.35
N ALA A 24 -6.20 13.93 -6.22
CA ALA A 24 -7.65 14.03 -6.15
C ALA A 24 -8.21 13.32 -4.91
N GLY A 25 -7.79 12.07 -4.65
CA GLY A 25 -8.24 11.30 -3.50
C GLY A 25 -7.82 11.90 -2.15
N ALA A 26 -6.67 12.56 -2.09
CA ALA A 26 -6.22 13.23 -0.87
C ALA A 26 -7.12 14.41 -0.45
N LEU A 27 -7.90 15.00 -1.36
CA LEU A 27 -8.92 16.01 -1.02
C LEU A 27 -10.05 15.44 -0.15
N ASP A 28 -10.24 14.13 -0.18
CA ASP A 28 -11.22 13.38 0.61
C ASP A 28 -10.54 12.53 1.71
N GLY A 29 -9.25 12.76 1.99
CA GLY A 29 -8.49 12.02 3.00
C GLY A 29 -8.21 10.56 2.62
N LEU A 30 -8.24 10.20 1.34
CA LEU A 30 -7.93 8.87 0.87
C LEU A 30 -6.41 8.65 0.77
N GLY A 31 -5.95 7.50 1.23
CA GLY A 31 -4.58 7.03 1.00
C GLY A 31 -4.42 6.42 -0.40
N TYR A 32 -3.27 5.82 -0.66
CA TYR A 32 -2.84 5.40 -1.99
C TYR A 32 -3.78 4.37 -2.64
N GLY A 33 -4.02 3.25 -1.95
CA GLY A 33 -4.82 2.14 -2.47
C GLY A 33 -6.27 2.53 -2.76
N ARG A 34 -6.89 3.28 -1.84
CA ARG A 34 -8.27 3.77 -2.01
C ARG A 34 -8.39 4.85 -3.10
N SER A 35 -7.42 5.75 -3.20
CA SER A 35 -7.38 6.77 -4.26
C SER A 35 -7.33 6.13 -5.64
N LEU A 36 -6.46 5.15 -5.85
CA LEU A 36 -6.41 4.40 -7.12
C LEU A 36 -7.66 3.54 -7.34
N GLY A 37 -8.16 2.87 -6.32
CA GLY A 37 -9.37 2.06 -6.42
C GLY A 37 -10.56 2.87 -6.90
N ARG A 38 -10.75 4.07 -6.32
CA ARG A 38 -11.76 5.03 -6.75
C ARG A 38 -11.53 5.50 -8.18
N TYR A 39 -10.31 5.95 -8.50
CA TYR A 39 -9.95 6.46 -9.82
C TYR A 39 -10.24 5.45 -10.93
N ILE A 40 -9.91 4.17 -10.70
CA ILE A 40 -10.19 3.09 -11.65
C ILE A 40 -11.70 2.78 -11.72
N ALA A 41 -12.40 2.77 -10.60
CA ALA A 41 -13.82 2.46 -10.55
C ALA A 41 -14.69 3.54 -11.23
N GLU A 42 -14.28 4.81 -11.10
CA GLU A 42 -15.03 5.98 -11.57
C GLU A 42 -14.57 6.48 -12.96
N ASP A 43 -13.62 5.80 -13.62
CA ASP A 43 -13.02 6.21 -14.90
C ASP A 43 -12.42 7.63 -14.83
N GLY A 44 -11.57 7.85 -13.83
CA GLY A 44 -10.85 9.09 -13.60
C GLY A 44 -11.29 9.83 -12.35
N ALA A 45 -11.15 11.17 -12.36
CA ALA A 45 -11.46 12.01 -11.21
C ALA A 45 -11.90 13.42 -11.62
N ASN A 46 -12.58 14.10 -10.70
CA ASN A 46 -12.86 15.53 -10.80
C ASN A 46 -11.78 16.32 -10.07
N VAL A 47 -11.20 17.31 -10.75
CA VAL A 47 -10.15 18.18 -10.22
C VAL A 47 -10.72 19.59 -10.04
N PRO A 48 -10.75 20.15 -8.82
CA PRO A 48 -11.19 21.52 -8.60
C PRO A 48 -10.34 22.54 -9.36
N GLY A 49 -10.91 23.72 -9.65
CA GLY A 49 -10.16 24.85 -10.21
C GLY A 49 -9.11 25.40 -9.25
N ALA A 50 -8.05 26.01 -9.80
CA ALA A 50 -6.96 26.58 -9.01
C ALA A 50 -7.45 27.68 -8.05
N GLU A 51 -8.39 28.52 -8.49
CA GLU A 51 -8.99 29.57 -7.67
C GLU A 51 -9.79 28.99 -6.51
N ALA A 52 -10.56 27.92 -6.74
CA ALA A 52 -11.34 27.24 -5.71
C ALA A 52 -10.43 26.62 -4.64
N LEU A 53 -9.31 25.99 -5.04
CA LEU A 53 -8.33 25.46 -4.08
C LEU A 53 -7.66 26.59 -3.30
N ALA A 54 -7.26 27.68 -3.95
CA ALA A 54 -6.65 28.83 -3.29
C ALA A 54 -7.59 29.47 -2.26
N GLN A 55 -8.86 29.64 -2.62
CA GLN A 55 -9.89 30.15 -1.70
C GLN A 55 -10.13 29.20 -0.52
N SER A 56 -10.20 27.89 -0.77
CA SER A 56 -10.37 26.90 0.29
C SER A 56 -9.19 26.87 1.27
N ILE A 57 -7.96 27.01 0.78
CA ILE A 57 -6.75 27.11 1.62
C ILE A 57 -6.78 28.41 2.44
N ALA A 58 -7.14 29.53 1.82
CA ALA A 58 -7.19 30.82 2.51
C ALA A 58 -8.30 30.88 3.58
N ALA A 59 -9.44 30.23 3.32
CA ALA A 59 -10.55 30.15 4.26
C ALA A 59 -10.24 29.26 5.47
N GLU A 60 -9.54 28.13 5.26
CA GLU A 60 -9.25 27.17 6.32
C GLU A 60 -7.77 26.72 6.33
N PRO A 61 -6.82 27.62 6.64
CA PRO A 61 -5.39 27.29 6.56
C PRO A 61 -4.96 26.18 7.53
N GLY A 62 -5.70 25.97 8.63
CA GLY A 62 -5.45 24.92 9.61
C GLY A 62 -6.15 23.59 9.34
N HIS A 63 -6.93 23.46 8.26
CA HIS A 63 -7.65 22.23 7.97
C HIS A 63 -6.66 21.07 7.70
N PRO A 64 -6.90 19.84 8.21
CA PRO A 64 -5.98 18.71 8.03
C PRO A 64 -5.62 18.39 6.57
N LEU A 65 -6.54 18.68 5.64
CA LEU A 65 -6.34 18.46 4.19
C LEU A 65 -5.74 19.67 3.44
N THR A 66 -5.39 20.76 4.14
CA THR A 66 -4.83 21.96 3.50
C THR A 66 -3.53 21.69 2.76
N ALA A 67 -2.67 20.82 3.29
CA ALA A 67 -1.45 20.41 2.59
C ALA A 67 -1.75 19.67 1.27
N ALA A 68 -2.77 18.81 1.25
CA ALA A 68 -3.20 18.13 0.02
C ALA A 68 -3.78 19.10 -1.01
N ARG A 69 -4.58 20.07 -0.55
CA ARG A 69 -5.10 21.15 -1.40
C ARG A 69 -3.95 21.96 -2.03
N ALA A 70 -2.91 22.26 -1.25
CA ALA A 70 -1.73 23.00 -1.69
C ALA A 70 -0.90 22.20 -2.73
N ASP A 71 -0.68 20.91 -2.49
CA ASP A 71 0.02 20.01 -3.44
C ASP A 71 -0.67 20.04 -4.82
N LEU A 72 -2.01 19.89 -4.86
CA LEU A 72 -2.77 19.91 -6.11
C LEU A 72 -2.81 21.30 -6.76
N LEU A 73 -2.95 22.37 -5.96
CA LEU A 73 -2.90 23.75 -6.46
C LEU A 73 -1.57 24.04 -7.16
N GLN A 74 -0.46 23.59 -6.58
CA GLN A 74 0.85 23.73 -7.19
C GLN A 74 0.93 22.95 -8.52
N ALA A 75 0.47 21.71 -8.56
CA ALA A 75 0.46 20.91 -9.78
C ALA A 75 -0.38 21.54 -10.91
N LEU A 76 -1.52 22.18 -10.58
CA LEU A 76 -2.32 22.94 -11.54
C LEU A 76 -1.56 24.17 -12.07
N ARG A 77 -0.94 24.96 -11.19
CA ARG A 77 -0.19 26.18 -11.57
C ARG A 77 1.03 25.87 -12.43
N GLU A 78 1.65 24.72 -12.21
CA GLU A 78 2.79 24.24 -13.00
C GLU A 78 2.38 23.55 -14.31
N GLY A 79 1.07 23.45 -14.59
CA GLY A 79 0.56 22.79 -15.79
C GLY A 79 0.77 21.28 -15.83
N ARG A 80 1.04 20.65 -14.67
CA ARG A 80 1.23 19.20 -14.54
C ARG A 80 -0.09 18.44 -14.50
N VAL A 81 -1.16 19.11 -14.10
CA VAL A 81 -2.53 18.59 -14.02
C VAL A 81 -3.48 19.63 -14.62
N SER A 82 -4.59 19.18 -15.20
CA SER A 82 -5.69 20.04 -15.66
C SER A 82 -6.87 19.97 -14.69
N SER A 83 -7.57 21.11 -14.53
CA SER A 83 -8.81 21.17 -13.76
C SER A 83 -10.00 20.58 -14.55
N GLY A 84 -11.09 20.31 -13.85
CA GLY A 84 -12.30 19.71 -14.43
C GLY A 84 -12.29 18.18 -14.37
N ARG A 85 -13.13 17.56 -15.19
CA ARG A 85 -13.21 16.10 -15.27
C ARG A 85 -12.04 15.57 -16.08
N VAL A 86 -11.16 14.80 -15.43
CA VAL A 86 -10.20 13.95 -16.14
C VAL A 86 -10.83 12.58 -16.31
N ALA A 87 -10.98 12.14 -17.55
CA ALA A 87 -11.54 10.85 -17.90
C ALA A 87 -10.45 9.92 -18.40
N ILE A 88 -10.47 8.67 -17.94
CA ILE A 88 -9.61 7.60 -18.42
C ILE A 88 -10.44 6.33 -18.60
N GLU A 89 -10.36 5.72 -19.77
CA GLU A 89 -11.06 4.47 -20.06
C GLU A 89 -10.32 3.29 -19.42
N HIS A 90 -10.88 2.71 -18.35
CA HIS A 90 -10.36 1.46 -17.78
C HIS A 90 -11.10 0.24 -18.32
N ARG A 91 -10.71 -0.22 -19.52
CA ARG A 91 -11.32 -1.36 -20.25
C ARG A 91 -11.48 -2.64 -19.44
N TRP A 92 -10.59 -2.86 -18.47
CA TRP A 92 -10.50 -4.10 -17.69
C TRP A 92 -10.66 -3.85 -16.18
N LYS A 93 -11.38 -2.80 -15.76
CA LYS A 93 -11.54 -2.47 -14.33
C LYS A 93 -12.13 -3.58 -13.47
N GLN A 94 -12.89 -4.51 -14.06
CA GLN A 94 -13.40 -5.72 -13.40
C GLN A 94 -12.28 -6.67 -12.95
N ALA A 95 -11.09 -6.62 -13.56
CA ALA A 95 -9.93 -7.40 -13.17
C ALA A 95 -9.03 -6.66 -12.15
N SER A 96 -9.33 -5.39 -11.82
CA SER A 96 -8.52 -4.61 -10.87
C SER A 96 -8.91 -4.92 -9.44
N ILE A 97 -7.96 -5.46 -8.66
CA ILE A 97 -8.12 -5.68 -7.22
C ILE A 97 -8.38 -4.36 -6.45
N LEU A 98 -7.80 -3.25 -6.91
CA LEU A 98 -7.99 -1.93 -6.30
C LEU A 98 -9.42 -1.43 -6.52
N ALA A 99 -9.93 -1.56 -7.75
CA ALA A 99 -11.30 -1.17 -8.08
C ALA A 99 -12.32 -2.05 -7.38
N SER A 100 -12.05 -3.36 -7.29
CA SER A 100 -12.90 -4.30 -6.54
C SER A 100 -12.94 -3.94 -5.06
N ALA A 101 -11.78 -3.69 -4.44
CA ALA A 101 -11.71 -3.31 -3.03
C ALA A 101 -12.48 -2.02 -2.74
N TRP A 102 -12.35 -1.01 -3.61
CA TRP A 102 -13.14 0.22 -3.52
C TRP A 102 -14.65 -0.04 -3.56
N LYS A 103 -15.12 -0.79 -4.57
CA LYS A 103 -16.55 -1.09 -4.74
C LYS A 103 -17.16 -1.86 -3.57
N HIS A 104 -16.39 -2.70 -2.92
CA HIS A 104 -16.85 -3.53 -1.80
C HIS A 104 -16.52 -2.95 -0.42
N GLY A 105 -15.94 -1.75 -0.35
CA GLY A 105 -15.55 -1.13 0.92
C GLY A 105 -14.46 -1.88 1.70
N VAL A 106 -13.66 -2.69 1.01
CA VAL A 106 -12.55 -3.45 1.62
C VAL A 106 -11.33 -2.52 1.76
N PRO A 107 -10.71 -2.41 2.95
CA PRO A 107 -9.48 -1.65 3.11
C PRO A 107 -8.39 -2.15 2.14
N MET A 108 -7.86 -1.24 1.34
CA MET A 108 -6.79 -1.50 0.38
C MET A 108 -5.71 -0.46 0.56
N THR A 109 -4.48 -0.93 0.79
CA THR A 109 -3.32 -0.09 1.06
C THR A 109 -2.19 -0.37 0.07
N VAL A 110 -1.47 0.67 -0.31
CA VAL A 110 -0.23 0.60 -1.09
C VAL A 110 0.83 1.36 -0.29
N HIS A 111 1.97 0.72 -0.07
CA HIS A 111 3.06 1.28 0.73
C HIS A 111 4.24 1.64 -0.19
N PRO A 112 4.32 2.89 -0.67
CA PRO A 112 5.28 3.26 -1.71
C PRO A 112 6.72 3.35 -1.18
N GLY A 113 7.69 3.07 -2.05
CA GLY A 113 9.12 3.28 -1.80
C GLY A 113 9.66 4.43 -2.64
N ILE A 114 10.10 5.52 -2.00
CA ILE A 114 10.68 6.67 -2.72
C ILE A 114 12.06 6.29 -3.29
N GLY A 115 12.24 6.42 -4.60
CA GLY A 115 13.46 6.03 -5.32
C GLY A 115 13.55 4.53 -5.64
N TYR A 116 12.63 3.72 -5.10
CA TYR A 116 12.44 2.32 -5.47
C TYR A 116 11.33 2.17 -6.51
N ASP A 117 10.21 2.88 -6.32
CA ASP A 117 9.06 2.80 -7.21
C ASP A 117 9.37 3.44 -8.56
N ILE A 118 8.92 2.75 -9.61
CA ILE A 118 9.27 3.04 -11.00
C ILE A 118 8.93 4.48 -11.44
N ILE A 119 7.93 5.10 -10.79
CA ILE A 119 7.43 6.45 -11.09
C ILE A 119 8.28 7.57 -10.48
N SER A 120 9.27 7.27 -9.63
CA SER A 120 10.06 8.28 -8.91
C SER A 120 10.91 9.19 -9.81
N ASN A 121 11.21 8.76 -11.04
CA ASN A 121 12.00 9.55 -11.98
C ASN A 121 11.16 10.45 -12.91
N HIS A 122 9.82 10.39 -12.81
CA HIS A 122 8.94 11.17 -13.68
C HIS A 122 8.82 12.63 -13.19
N PRO A 123 8.74 13.64 -14.06
CA PRO A 123 8.63 15.05 -13.65
C PRO A 123 7.40 15.40 -12.79
N ILE A 124 6.34 14.59 -12.83
CA ILE A 124 5.16 14.75 -11.96
C ILE A 124 5.39 14.24 -10.53
N PHE A 125 6.49 13.52 -10.29
CA PHE A 125 6.76 12.90 -9.01
C PHE A 125 6.76 13.93 -7.89
N SER A 126 5.97 13.67 -6.86
CA SER A 126 5.91 14.50 -5.66
C SER A 126 6.01 13.66 -4.40
N GLY A 127 7.10 13.86 -3.64
CA GLY A 127 7.31 13.18 -2.37
C GLY A 127 6.24 13.51 -1.32
N SER A 128 5.66 14.72 -1.35
CA SER A 128 4.57 15.09 -0.45
C SER A 128 3.28 14.33 -0.76
N VAL A 129 2.94 14.18 -2.05
CA VAL A 129 1.76 13.42 -2.50
C VAL A 129 1.91 11.94 -2.17
N ILE A 130 3.04 11.33 -2.57
CA ILE A 130 3.31 9.90 -2.36
C ILE A 130 3.44 9.58 -0.87
N GLY A 131 4.20 10.40 -0.13
CA GLY A 131 4.39 10.24 1.31
C GLY A 131 3.09 10.35 2.09
N ARG A 132 2.24 11.34 1.78
CA ARG A 132 0.92 11.50 2.40
C ARG A 132 0.02 10.30 2.14
N ALA A 133 -0.06 9.86 0.89
CA ALA A 133 -0.89 8.72 0.52
C ALA A 133 -0.42 7.43 1.22
N GLY A 134 0.90 7.22 1.30
CA GLY A 134 1.50 6.08 2.02
C GLY A 134 1.32 6.15 3.54
N GLU A 135 1.40 7.35 4.14
CA GLU A 135 1.14 7.55 5.57
C GLU A 135 -0.31 7.21 5.93
N LEU A 136 -1.27 7.70 5.13
CA LEU A 136 -2.69 7.40 5.31
C LEU A 136 -2.98 5.90 5.19
N ASP A 137 -2.34 5.23 4.24
CA ASP A 137 -2.45 3.79 4.06
C ASP A 137 -1.80 2.99 5.20
N PHE A 138 -0.66 3.44 5.73
CA PHE A 138 -0.06 2.84 6.94
C PHE A 138 -1.02 2.90 8.14
N LYS A 139 -1.65 4.05 8.36
CA LYS A 139 -2.66 4.22 9.42
C LYS A 139 -3.90 3.36 9.18
N LEU A 140 -4.39 3.28 7.94
CA LEU A 140 -5.52 2.43 7.58
C LEU A 140 -5.22 0.95 7.85
N PHE A 141 -4.02 0.49 7.46
CA PHE A 141 -3.60 -0.89 7.69
C PHE A 141 -3.53 -1.22 9.19
N GLY A 142 -3.08 -0.27 10.02
CA GLY A 142 -3.13 -0.40 11.48
C GLY A 142 -4.54 -0.67 12.02
N GLY A 143 -5.59 -0.10 11.40
CA GLY A 143 -6.98 -0.40 11.74
C GLY A 143 -7.38 -1.85 11.46
N SER A 144 -6.88 -2.45 10.37
CA SER A 144 -7.08 -3.88 10.09
C SER A 144 -6.32 -4.76 11.08
N VAL A 145 -5.09 -4.39 11.44
CA VAL A 145 -4.27 -5.12 12.44
C VAL A 145 -4.88 -5.03 13.84
N GLU A 146 -5.53 -3.92 14.17
CA GLU A 146 -6.27 -3.75 15.42
C GLU A 146 -7.45 -4.73 15.57
N GLY A 147 -7.97 -5.30 14.48
CA GLY A 147 -9.01 -6.34 14.50
C GLY A 147 -8.49 -7.78 14.37
N LEU A 148 -7.18 -8.01 14.47
CA LEU A 148 -6.54 -9.26 14.05
C LEU A 148 -6.65 -10.43 15.04
N ASP A 149 -7.26 -10.25 16.23
CA ASP A 149 -7.36 -11.35 17.19
C ASP A 149 -8.01 -12.60 16.58
N GLY A 150 -7.36 -13.75 16.70
CA GLY A 150 -7.83 -15.01 16.08
C GLY A 150 -7.77 -15.06 14.55
N GLY A 151 -7.22 -14.02 13.89
CA GLY A 151 -7.22 -13.88 12.44
C GLY A 151 -6.01 -14.50 11.74
N VAL A 152 -5.87 -14.21 10.46
CA VAL A 152 -4.80 -14.75 9.60
C VAL A 152 -4.09 -13.60 8.86
N VAL A 153 -2.76 -13.67 8.85
CA VAL A 153 -1.90 -12.83 8.00
C VAL A 153 -1.34 -13.70 6.89
N LEU A 154 -1.62 -13.34 5.64
CA LEU A 154 -1.02 -13.97 4.47
C LEU A 154 -0.01 -13.01 3.82
N SER A 155 1.26 -13.41 3.78
CA SER A 155 2.30 -12.72 3.03
C SER A 155 2.69 -13.54 1.81
N VAL A 156 2.17 -13.16 0.64
CA VAL A 156 2.40 -13.87 -0.63
C VAL A 156 3.37 -13.06 -1.50
N GLY A 157 4.58 -13.58 -1.72
CA GLY A 157 5.60 -12.99 -2.58
C GLY A 157 6.19 -11.65 -2.11
N SER A 158 6.10 -11.33 -0.81
CA SER A 158 6.60 -10.06 -0.27
C SER A 158 7.88 -10.26 0.54
N ALA A 159 9.03 -9.93 -0.07
CA ALA A 159 10.34 -10.15 0.54
C ALA A 159 10.66 -9.18 1.70
N ILE A 160 10.28 -7.91 1.58
CA ILE A 160 10.70 -6.83 2.48
C ILE A 160 9.52 -5.97 2.93
N MET A 161 8.70 -5.48 2.00
CA MET A 161 7.67 -4.49 2.32
C MET A 161 6.59 -5.04 3.26
N GLY A 162 5.95 -6.15 2.92
CA GLY A 162 4.93 -6.81 3.74
C GLY A 162 5.38 -7.06 5.18
N PRO A 163 6.48 -7.81 5.43
CA PRO A 163 6.97 -8.05 6.78
C PRO A 163 7.33 -6.75 7.52
N GLN A 164 7.96 -5.78 6.85
CA GLN A 164 8.36 -4.54 7.51
C GLN A 164 7.16 -3.67 7.89
N VAL A 165 6.17 -3.52 7.02
CA VAL A 165 4.95 -2.76 7.31
C VAL A 165 4.15 -3.42 8.43
N PHE A 166 3.99 -4.74 8.38
CA PHE A 166 3.23 -5.46 9.40
C PHE A 166 3.88 -5.40 10.79
N GLU A 167 5.20 -5.57 10.88
CA GLU A 167 5.95 -5.47 12.15
C GLU A 167 5.66 -4.16 12.89
N LYS A 168 5.72 -3.02 12.18
CA LYS A 168 5.55 -1.70 12.78
C LYS A 168 4.08 -1.45 13.10
N SER A 169 3.18 -1.89 12.23
CA SER A 169 1.74 -1.76 12.46
C SER A 169 1.30 -2.53 13.70
N LEU A 170 1.74 -3.79 13.84
CA LEU A 170 1.46 -4.63 15.02
C LEU A 170 2.05 -4.01 16.30
N SER A 171 3.27 -3.48 16.24
CA SER A 171 3.91 -2.79 17.37
C SER A 171 3.13 -1.53 17.78
N CYS A 172 2.74 -0.68 16.83
CA CYS A 172 1.92 0.52 17.11
C CYS A 172 0.57 0.16 17.73
N VAL A 173 -0.11 -0.84 17.17
CA VAL A 173 -1.39 -1.35 17.66
C VAL A 173 -1.24 -1.87 19.09
N ASN A 174 -0.26 -2.73 19.36
CA ASN A 174 -0.02 -3.27 20.70
C ASN A 174 0.32 -2.17 21.71
N ASN A 175 1.11 -1.17 21.32
CA ASN A 175 1.37 -0.01 22.16
C ASN A 175 0.07 0.72 22.53
N MET A 176 -0.82 0.97 21.58
CA MET A 176 -2.11 1.62 21.85
C MET A 176 -3.04 0.74 22.71
N ARG A 177 -3.10 -0.57 22.46
CA ARG A 177 -3.87 -1.52 23.26
C ARG A 177 -3.42 -1.52 24.72
N LEU A 178 -2.11 -1.60 24.97
CA LEU A 178 -1.53 -1.61 26.31
C LEU A 178 -1.81 -0.30 27.06
N GLN A 179 -1.68 0.86 26.39
CA GLN A 179 -2.05 2.15 26.97
C GLN A 179 -3.54 2.23 27.36
N SER A 180 -4.41 1.50 26.63
CA SER A 180 -5.84 1.38 26.94
C SER A 180 -6.20 0.25 27.92
N GLY A 181 -5.22 -0.41 28.52
CA GLY A 181 -5.44 -1.53 29.46
C GLY A 181 -5.93 -2.83 28.80
N ARG A 182 -5.81 -2.95 27.48
CA ARG A 182 -6.17 -4.16 26.71
C ARG A 182 -4.95 -5.05 26.51
N GLN A 183 -5.20 -6.34 26.30
CA GLN A 183 -4.17 -7.28 25.90
C GLN A 183 -3.66 -6.97 24.48
N ILE A 184 -2.41 -7.35 24.20
CA ILE A 184 -1.84 -7.29 22.84
C ILE A 184 -2.66 -8.17 21.88
N VAL A 185 -2.53 -7.91 20.58
CA VAL A 185 -3.09 -8.76 19.52
C VAL A 185 -2.60 -10.19 19.70
N GLN A 186 -3.52 -11.16 19.70
CA GLN A 186 -3.23 -12.55 20.04
C GLN A 186 -4.04 -13.56 19.23
N GLY A 187 -3.61 -14.84 19.24
CA GLY A 187 -4.33 -15.95 18.60
C GLY A 187 -4.35 -15.92 17.07
N HIS A 188 -3.64 -15.00 16.43
CA HIS A 188 -3.53 -14.94 14.98
C HIS A 188 -2.45 -15.89 14.46
N HIS A 189 -2.56 -16.26 13.19
CA HIS A 189 -1.58 -17.09 12.48
C HIS A 189 -0.95 -16.32 11.31
N ILE A 190 0.33 -16.59 11.06
CA ILE A 190 1.08 -15.96 9.97
C ILE A 190 1.46 -17.03 8.96
N TYR A 191 1.10 -16.85 7.70
CA TYR A 191 1.55 -17.69 6.59
C TYR A 191 2.38 -16.86 5.62
N VAL A 192 3.58 -17.34 5.35
CA VAL A 192 4.52 -16.75 4.40
C VAL A 192 4.63 -17.71 3.21
N VAL A 193 4.25 -17.22 2.04
CA VAL A 193 4.27 -17.98 0.78
C VAL A 193 5.23 -17.28 -0.18
N ASP A 194 6.26 -17.98 -0.63
CA ASP A 194 7.24 -17.43 -1.55
C ASP A 194 7.80 -18.51 -2.49
N LEU A 195 8.33 -18.11 -3.64
CA LEU A 195 9.05 -19.00 -4.56
C LEU A 195 10.42 -19.41 -4.00
N GLN A 196 11.00 -18.57 -3.14
CA GLN A 196 12.25 -18.83 -2.45
C GLN A 196 12.14 -20.10 -1.58
N ASP A 197 13.26 -20.73 -1.24
CA ASP A 197 13.33 -22.04 -0.57
C ASP A 197 13.42 -21.94 0.97
N GLY A 198 13.01 -20.82 1.54
CA GLY A 198 13.22 -20.47 2.94
C GLY A 198 14.70 -20.28 3.33
N GLY A 199 15.62 -20.33 2.37
CA GLY A 199 17.07 -20.37 2.63
C GLY A 199 17.54 -21.71 3.16
N GLY A 200 16.78 -22.79 2.92
CA GLY A 200 17.08 -24.13 3.44
C GLY A 200 17.02 -24.25 4.96
N TRP A 201 16.38 -23.28 5.63
CA TRP A 201 16.24 -23.26 7.09
C TRP A 201 14.85 -23.72 7.53
N ASP A 202 14.81 -24.56 8.56
CA ASP A 202 13.57 -24.97 9.19
C ASP A 202 13.07 -23.87 10.14
N TRP A 203 12.22 -22.99 9.61
CA TRP A 203 11.67 -21.84 10.34
C TRP A 203 10.74 -22.23 11.50
N THR A 204 10.34 -23.49 11.63
CA THR A 204 9.62 -23.97 12.82
C THR A 204 10.53 -23.99 14.06
N LYS A 205 11.85 -24.01 13.87
CA LYS A 205 12.87 -23.95 14.92
C LYS A 205 13.25 -22.51 15.32
N GLY A 206 12.56 -21.52 14.78
CA GLY A 206 12.83 -20.10 15.03
C GLY A 206 13.91 -19.52 14.11
N GLU A 207 14.51 -18.41 14.56
CA GLU A 207 15.46 -17.64 13.75
C GLU A 207 16.83 -18.33 13.63
N PRO A 208 17.45 -18.39 12.44
CA PRO A 208 18.79 -18.92 12.25
C PRO A 208 19.89 -18.04 12.90
N PRO A 209 21.09 -18.57 13.18
CA PRO A 209 22.21 -17.78 13.66
C PRO A 209 22.71 -16.78 12.59
N LYS A 210 23.35 -15.69 13.03
CA LYS A 210 23.91 -14.63 12.15
C LYS A 210 24.92 -15.13 11.10
N THR A 211 25.50 -16.30 11.33
CA THR A 211 26.46 -16.97 10.44
C THR A 211 25.79 -17.74 9.30
N ASN A 212 24.47 -17.87 9.32
CA ASN A 212 23.69 -18.52 8.27
C ASN A 212 23.05 -17.46 7.34
N ALA A 213 23.12 -17.65 6.02
CA ALA A 213 22.58 -16.72 5.03
C ALA A 213 21.06 -16.48 5.20
N ALA A 214 20.31 -17.48 5.66
CA ALA A 214 18.87 -17.37 5.92
C ALA A 214 18.51 -16.30 6.96
N TYR A 215 19.45 -15.91 7.84
CA TYR A 215 19.30 -14.81 8.78
C TYR A 215 19.04 -13.45 8.10
N TYR A 216 19.42 -13.31 6.83
CA TYR A 216 19.23 -12.07 6.08
C TYR A 216 17.94 -12.08 5.22
N LEU A 217 17.18 -13.18 5.22
CA LEU A 217 15.88 -13.29 4.55
C LEU A 217 14.79 -12.61 5.39
N ARG A 218 14.39 -11.40 4.99
CA ARG A 218 13.47 -10.58 5.77
C ARG A 218 12.04 -11.12 5.87
N PHE A 219 11.55 -11.79 4.85
CA PHE A 219 10.20 -12.36 4.79
C PHE A 219 9.98 -13.55 5.71
N CYS A 220 11.02 -14.18 6.26
CA CYS A 220 10.83 -15.14 7.34
C CYS A 220 11.24 -14.57 8.69
N LYS A 221 12.42 -13.95 8.75
CA LYS A 221 12.97 -13.41 10.00
C LYS A 221 12.07 -12.40 10.70
N SER A 222 11.45 -11.50 9.94
CA SER A 222 10.65 -10.45 10.58
C SER A 222 9.39 -11.07 11.18
N PHE A 223 8.69 -11.93 10.44
CA PHE A 223 7.47 -12.59 10.91
C PHE A 223 7.73 -13.57 12.06
N SER A 224 8.87 -14.27 12.07
CA SER A 224 9.22 -15.21 13.16
C SER A 224 9.37 -14.53 14.54
N ARG A 225 9.45 -13.19 14.57
CA ARG A 225 9.61 -12.39 15.81
C ARG A 225 8.29 -11.80 16.32
N MET A 226 7.17 -11.99 15.60
CA MET A 226 5.93 -11.24 15.85
C MET A 226 4.97 -11.93 16.83
N GLY A 227 5.43 -12.93 17.57
CA GLY A 227 4.67 -13.53 18.68
C GLY A 227 3.48 -14.40 18.26
N ALA A 228 3.39 -14.78 16.99
CA ALA A 228 2.37 -15.67 16.45
C ALA A 228 3.00 -16.88 15.73
N PRO A 229 2.31 -18.04 15.68
CA PRO A 229 2.75 -19.17 14.87
C PRO A 229 2.96 -18.75 13.41
N MET A 230 4.19 -18.98 12.92
CA MET A 230 4.56 -18.70 11.53
C MET A 230 4.68 -20.01 10.76
N HIS A 231 4.04 -20.04 9.59
CA HIS A 231 4.06 -21.17 8.66
C HIS A 231 4.69 -20.69 7.36
N TYR A 232 5.73 -21.39 6.90
CA TYR A 232 6.37 -21.10 5.62
C TYR A 232 5.98 -22.14 4.58
N LEU A 233 5.61 -21.68 3.39
CA LEU A 233 5.32 -22.52 2.25
C LEU A 233 6.11 -22.03 1.03
N GLN A 234 7.05 -22.84 0.56
CA GLN A 234 7.65 -22.64 -0.75
C GLN A 234 6.63 -23.03 -1.83
N SER A 235 6.15 -22.07 -2.60
CA SER A 235 5.16 -22.32 -3.67
C SER A 235 5.16 -21.22 -4.72
N ASP A 236 4.69 -21.57 -5.90
CA ASP A 236 4.31 -20.56 -6.89
C ASP A 236 3.12 -19.75 -6.39
N ASN A 237 3.25 -18.41 -6.40
CA ASN A 237 2.25 -17.52 -5.84
C ASN A 237 0.91 -17.62 -6.58
N ALA A 238 0.91 -17.81 -7.90
CA ALA A 238 -0.31 -17.95 -8.67
C ALA A 238 -1.00 -19.29 -8.33
N ALA A 239 -0.24 -20.38 -8.31
CA ALA A 239 -0.74 -21.68 -7.88
C ALA A 239 -1.36 -21.60 -6.48
N PHE A 240 -0.66 -21.01 -5.50
CA PHE A 240 -1.19 -20.84 -4.15
C PHE A 240 -2.51 -20.08 -4.12
N VAL A 241 -2.59 -18.91 -4.78
CA VAL A 241 -3.81 -18.09 -4.80
C VAL A 241 -4.99 -18.81 -5.47
N HIS A 242 -4.75 -19.56 -6.55
CA HIS A 242 -5.79 -20.35 -7.20
C HIS A 242 -6.32 -21.46 -6.29
N HIS A 243 -5.43 -22.22 -5.63
CA HIS A 243 -5.86 -23.27 -4.69
C HIS A 243 -6.59 -22.69 -3.48
N LEU A 244 -6.12 -21.56 -2.94
CA LEU A 244 -6.81 -20.86 -1.84
C LEU A 244 -8.21 -20.43 -2.25
N ALA A 245 -8.36 -19.84 -3.44
CA ALA A 245 -9.67 -19.44 -3.96
C ALA A 245 -10.62 -20.65 -4.10
N HIS A 246 -10.14 -21.78 -4.63
CA HIS A 246 -10.93 -23.00 -4.71
C HIS A 246 -11.30 -23.58 -3.34
N ALA A 247 -10.39 -23.55 -2.37
CA ALA A 247 -10.66 -24.02 -1.02
C ALA A 247 -11.74 -23.16 -0.34
N LEU A 248 -11.66 -21.83 -0.46
CA LEU A 248 -12.62 -20.90 0.11
C LEU A 248 -14.02 -20.98 -0.53
N GLN A 249 -14.12 -21.36 -1.80
CA GLN A 249 -15.40 -21.59 -2.46
C GLN A 249 -16.10 -22.87 -2.00
N ASN A 250 -15.35 -23.80 -1.43
CA ASN A 250 -15.84 -25.11 -0.98
C ASN A 250 -15.93 -25.23 0.56
N ALA A 251 -15.63 -24.14 1.29
CA ALA A 251 -15.67 -24.06 2.76
C ALA A 251 -17.03 -23.53 3.24
#